data_AF-A0A327J7P9-F1
#
_entry.id   AF-A0A327J7P9-F1
#
_cell.length_a   1.000
_cell.length_b   1.000
_cell.length_c   1.000
_cell.angle_alpha   90.00
_cell.angle_beta   90.00
_cell.angle_gamma   90.00
#
_symmetry.space_group_name_H-M   'P 1'
#
loop_
_entity.id
_entity.type
_entity.pdbx_description
1 polymer ?
#
loop_
_entity_poly.entity_id
_entity_poly.type
_entity_poly.pdbx_seq_one_letter_code
_entity_poly.pdbx_strand_id
1 'polypeptide(L)'
;MNKIKFLSTKTHLGFTLAEVLITLGIIGVVAAITIPTLNQRNFEKQTVSKLRETQSIISQAVRMAEQEHGDVDGWGLTGMNPQSAIIIADKLKPYLKLAADCGINDTSATCVTDKDYKQLKGIRHGDNYATMRPDCYKIALLNGTSIWWRGPQDDFRKITFWVDVNGPKQPNTYGKDLFVFSYENYSIRPLGAPDSDSPWDRSCTKTGNGWGCAFYVLNNQNMNYLH
;
A
#
# COMPACT_ATOMS: atom_id res chain seq x y z
N MET A 1 -7.03 -66.13 -56.69
CA MET A 1 -7.43 -65.86 -55.29
C MET A 1 -7.19 -64.39 -54.99
N ASN A 2 -8.22 -63.54 -55.08
CA ASN A 2 -8.09 -62.11 -54.78
C ASN A 2 -8.27 -61.88 -53.27
N LYS A 3 -7.21 -61.44 -52.58
CA LYS A 3 -7.31 -60.95 -51.20
C LYS A 3 -7.89 -59.53 -51.22
N ILE A 4 -9.12 -59.38 -50.75
CA ILE A 4 -9.74 -58.08 -50.47
C ILE A 4 -9.05 -57.50 -49.22
N LYS A 5 -8.30 -56.40 -49.37
CA LYS A 5 -7.80 -55.60 -48.25
C LYS A 5 -8.93 -54.70 -47.76
N PHE A 6 -9.46 -54.95 -46.56
CA PHE A 6 -10.29 -53.98 -45.85
C PHE A 6 -9.40 -52.82 -45.36
N LEU A 7 -9.61 -51.63 -45.90
CA LEU A 7 -9.02 -50.39 -45.38
C LEU A 7 -9.84 -49.94 -44.18
N SER A 8 -9.26 -50.05 -42.98
CA SER A 8 -9.82 -49.49 -41.75
C SER A 8 -9.73 -47.96 -41.82
N THR A 9 -10.85 -47.28 -42.13
CA THR A 9 -10.96 -45.83 -42.03
C THR A 9 -10.94 -45.44 -40.54
N LYS A 10 -9.83 -44.84 -40.08
CA LYS A 10 -9.83 -44.13 -38.80
C LYS A 10 -10.69 -42.86 -38.97
N THR A 11 -11.87 -42.85 -38.38
CA THR A 11 -12.71 -41.66 -38.25
C THR A 11 -12.04 -40.69 -37.28
N HIS A 12 -11.52 -39.58 -37.80
CA HIS A 12 -11.09 -38.47 -36.95
C HIS A 12 -12.33 -37.74 -36.44
N LEU A 13 -12.71 -38.00 -35.19
CA LEU A 13 -13.70 -37.21 -34.47
C LEU A 13 -13.07 -35.87 -34.10
N GLY A 14 -13.34 -34.84 -34.91
CA GLY A 14 -12.96 -33.46 -34.63
C GLY A 14 -14.17 -32.66 -34.15
N PHE A 15 -13.93 -31.67 -33.29
CA PHE A 15 -14.97 -30.71 -32.91
C PHE A 15 -15.41 -29.91 -34.13
N THR A 16 -16.72 -29.65 -34.22
CA THR A 16 -17.27 -28.74 -35.23
C THR A 16 -16.84 -27.30 -34.91
N LEU A 17 -16.77 -26.45 -35.95
CA LEU A 17 -16.49 -25.03 -35.78
C LEU A 17 -17.51 -24.37 -34.82
N ALA A 18 -18.78 -24.78 -34.89
CA ALA A 18 -19.83 -24.26 -34.02
C ALA A 18 -19.61 -24.63 -32.55
N GLU A 19 -19.21 -25.88 -32.25
CA GLU A 19 -18.89 -26.31 -30.88
C GLU A 19 -17.70 -25.53 -30.32
N VAL A 20 -16.66 -25.30 -31.12
CA VAL A 20 -15.49 -24.50 -30.70
C VAL A 20 -15.88 -23.04 -30.46
N LEU A 21 -16.71 -22.44 -31.32
CA LEU A 21 -17.15 -21.05 -31.15
C LEU A 21 -18.06 -20.85 -29.94
N ILE A 22 -18.98 -21.78 -29.68
CA ILE A 22 -19.86 -21.71 -28.50
C ILE A 22 -19.03 -21.87 -27.22
N THR A 23 -18.10 -22.82 -27.18
CA THR A 23 -17.24 -23.04 -26.01
C THR A 23 -16.34 -21.84 -25.74
N LEU A 24 -15.69 -21.27 -26.77
CA LEU A 24 -14.92 -20.04 -26.63
C LEU A 24 -15.78 -18.84 -26.22
N GLY A 25 -17.00 -18.74 -26.73
CA GLY A 25 -17.96 -17.70 -26.34
C GLY A 25 -18.34 -17.78 -24.86
N ILE A 26 -18.67 -18.99 -24.36
CA ILE A 26 -19.00 -19.22 -22.96
C ILE A 26 -17.80 -18.90 -22.06
N ILE A 27 -16.61 -19.42 -22.40
CA ILE A 27 -15.38 -19.15 -21.64
C ILE A 27 -15.07 -17.65 -21.64
N GLY A 28 -15.26 -16.96 -22.77
CA GLY A 28 -15.05 -15.52 -22.89
C GLY A 28 -15.96 -14.71 -21.97
N VAL A 29 -17.26 -15.02 -21.93
CA VAL A 29 -18.23 -14.33 -21.05
C VAL A 29 -17.92 -14.59 -19.58
N VAL A 30 -17.64 -15.85 -19.21
CA VAL A 30 -17.31 -16.20 -17.83
C VAL A 30 -16.03 -15.50 -17.39
N ALA A 31 -14.96 -15.57 -18.21
CA ALA A 31 -13.69 -14.93 -17.94
C ALA A 31 -13.81 -13.40 -17.77
N ALA A 32 -14.63 -12.74 -18.60
CA ALA A 32 -14.84 -11.30 -18.53
C ALA A 32 -15.46 -10.85 -17.19
N ILE A 33 -16.29 -11.68 -16.57
CA ILE A 33 -16.91 -11.39 -15.27
C ILE A 33 -15.97 -11.80 -14.13
N THR A 34 -15.28 -12.93 -14.24
CA THR A 34 -14.51 -13.49 -13.12
C THR A 34 -13.12 -12.89 -12.95
N ILE A 35 -12.41 -12.56 -14.03
CA ILE A 35 -11.02 -12.08 -13.97
C ILE A 35 -10.91 -10.75 -13.20
N PRO A 36 -11.76 -9.72 -13.46
CA PRO A 36 -11.69 -8.46 -12.71
C PRO A 36 -11.92 -8.66 -11.21
N THR A 37 -12.95 -9.43 -10.83
CA THR A 37 -13.28 -9.69 -9.42
C THR A 37 -12.17 -10.47 -8.71
N LEU A 38 -11.56 -11.46 -9.38
CA LEU A 38 -10.45 -12.22 -8.82
C LEU A 38 -9.22 -11.32 -8.60
N ASN A 39 -8.88 -10.49 -9.59
CA ASN A 39 -7.75 -9.55 -9.49
C ASN A 39 -7.94 -8.55 -8.36
N GLN A 40 -9.16 -8.01 -8.21
CA GLN A 40 -9.51 -7.08 -7.13
C GLN A 40 -9.37 -7.74 -5.75
N ARG A 41 -9.91 -8.95 -5.56
CA ARG A 41 -9.78 -9.69 -4.31
C ARG A 41 -8.33 -10.06 -3.98
N ASN A 42 -7.54 -10.40 -5.00
CA ASN A 42 -6.11 -10.69 -4.82
C ASN A 42 -5.34 -9.42 -4.40
N PHE A 43 -5.60 -8.29 -5.05
CA PHE A 43 -5.01 -7.00 -4.67
C PHE A 43 -5.35 -6.62 -3.22
N GLU A 44 -6.62 -6.72 -2.82
CA GLU A 44 -7.03 -6.42 -1.44
C GLU A 44 -6.31 -7.29 -0.41
N LYS A 45 -6.22 -8.60 -0.65
CA LYS A 45 -5.48 -9.51 0.24
C LYS A 45 -4.01 -9.15 0.33
N GLN A 46 -3.38 -8.82 -0.80
CA GLN A 46 -1.99 -8.38 -0.83
C GLN A 46 -1.79 -7.08 -0.05
N THR A 47 -2.67 -6.09 -0.25
CA THR A 47 -2.65 -4.80 0.45
C THR A 47 -2.79 -4.99 1.96
N VAL A 48 -3.79 -5.75 2.42
CA VAL A 48 -4.01 -6.03 3.84
C VAL A 48 -2.79 -6.71 4.45
N SER A 49 -2.23 -7.72 3.77
CA SER A 49 -1.05 -8.45 4.25
C SER A 49 0.18 -7.55 4.35
N LYS A 50 0.47 -6.78 3.30
CA LYS A 50 1.62 -5.86 3.26
C LYS A 50 1.50 -4.72 4.27
N LEU A 51 0.29 -4.18 4.45
CA LEU A 51 0.04 -3.12 5.43
C LEU A 51 0.32 -3.61 6.85
N ARG A 52 -0.17 -4.81 7.19
CA ARG A 52 0.07 -5.44 8.51
C ARG A 52 1.55 -5.76 8.72
N GLU A 53 2.20 -6.32 7.70
CA GLU A 53 3.64 -6.58 7.73
C GLU A 53 4.41 -5.29 7.99
N THR A 54 4.11 -4.22 7.24
CA THR A 54 4.78 -2.93 7.37
C THR A 54 4.53 -2.28 8.73
N GLN A 55 3.30 -2.33 9.26
CA GLN A 55 3.01 -1.87 10.62
C GLN A 55 3.90 -2.60 11.65
N SER A 56 4.06 -3.91 11.50
CA SER A 56 4.91 -4.73 12.37
C SER A 56 6.38 -4.33 12.24
N ILE A 57 6.88 -4.11 11.02
CA ILE A 57 8.25 -3.64 10.75
C ILE A 57 8.50 -2.28 11.43
N ILE A 58 7.61 -1.31 11.24
CA ILE A 58 7.74 0.02 11.84
C ILE A 58 7.70 -0.08 13.37
N SER A 59 6.76 -0.83 13.93
CA SER A 59 6.63 -1.00 15.38
C SER A 59 7.87 -1.65 16.00
N GLN A 60 8.46 -2.64 15.33
CA GLN A 60 9.71 -3.28 15.76
C GLN A 60 10.90 -2.32 15.65
N ALA A 61 11.02 -1.57 14.56
CA ALA A 61 12.09 -0.60 14.35
C ALA A 61 12.06 0.51 15.41
N VAL A 62 10.88 1.05 15.71
CA VAL A 62 10.70 2.06 16.75
C VAL A 62 11.07 1.50 18.11
N ARG A 63 10.58 0.31 18.47
CA ARG A 63 10.92 -0.33 19.75
C ARG A 63 12.42 -0.58 19.91
N MET A 64 13.11 -0.98 18.85
CA MET A 64 14.57 -1.16 18.89
C MET A 64 15.30 0.19 19.04
N ALA A 65 14.84 1.22 18.33
CA ALA A 65 15.39 2.57 18.46
C ALA A 65 15.19 3.13 19.87
N GLU A 66 14.04 2.89 20.50
CA GLU A 66 13.76 3.30 21.87
C GLU A 66 14.66 2.60 22.89
N GLN A 67 14.97 1.32 22.67
CA GLN A 67 15.89 0.57 23.52
C GLN A 67 17.31 1.13 23.50
N GLU A 68 17.76 1.65 22.36
CA GLU A 68 19.12 2.18 22.19
C GLU A 68 19.23 3.69 22.49
N HIS A 69 18.17 4.45 22.22
CA HIS A 69 18.20 5.91 22.22
C HIS A 69 17.21 6.58 23.17
N GLY A 70 16.47 5.78 23.95
CA GLY A 70 15.40 6.26 24.82
C GLY A 70 14.14 6.62 24.06
N ASP A 71 13.13 7.08 24.79
CA ASP A 71 11.81 7.40 24.24
C ASP A 71 11.88 8.47 23.14
N VAL A 72 10.92 8.42 22.20
CA VAL A 72 10.83 9.35 21.06
C VAL A 72 10.79 10.82 21.50
N ASP A 73 10.22 11.12 22.66
CA ASP A 73 10.21 12.46 23.26
C ASP A 73 11.63 13.01 23.53
N GLY A 74 12.59 12.12 23.81
CA GLY A 74 13.98 12.46 24.07
C GLY A 74 14.84 12.63 22.81
N TRP A 75 14.31 12.36 21.61
CA TRP A 75 15.09 12.38 20.38
C TRP A 75 15.43 13.80 19.88
N GLY A 76 14.90 14.85 20.51
CA GLY A 76 15.16 16.23 20.13
C GLY A 76 14.41 16.67 18.86
N LEU A 77 13.22 16.12 18.64
CA LEU A 77 12.36 16.50 17.51
C LEU A 77 11.74 17.88 17.75
N THR A 78 11.91 18.79 16.80
CA THR A 78 11.51 20.21 16.94
C THR A 78 10.29 20.60 16.11
N GLY A 79 9.74 19.67 15.34
CA GLY A 79 8.48 19.83 14.59
C GLY A 79 8.55 19.30 13.17
N MET A 80 7.68 19.81 12.30
CA MET A 80 7.62 19.46 10.87
C MET A 80 8.73 20.16 10.08
N ASN A 81 9.97 19.69 10.23
CA ASN A 81 11.13 20.23 9.54
C ASN A 81 12.10 19.13 9.08
N PRO A 82 13.00 19.42 8.12
CA PRO A 82 13.94 18.43 7.60
C PRO A 82 14.83 17.81 8.68
N GLN A 83 15.23 18.61 9.68
CA GLN A 83 16.11 18.15 10.77
C GLN A 83 15.46 17.03 11.58
N SER A 84 14.20 17.19 11.97
CA SER A 84 13.45 16.18 12.72
C SER A 84 13.26 14.91 11.88
N ALA A 85 13.00 15.07 10.58
CA ALA A 85 12.85 13.92 9.67
C ALA A 85 14.15 13.11 9.52
N ILE A 86 15.31 13.81 9.44
CA ILE A 86 16.64 13.19 9.42
C ILE A 86 16.96 12.49 10.73
N ILE A 87 16.69 13.12 11.88
CA ILE A 87 16.89 12.49 13.19
C ILE A 87 16.11 11.19 13.29
N ILE A 88 14.83 11.19 12.90
CA ILE A 88 14.02 9.97 12.89
C ILE A 88 14.64 8.92 11.96
N ALA A 89 15.16 9.34 10.81
CA ALA A 89 15.83 8.43 9.88
C ALA A 89 17.06 7.78 10.49
N ASP A 90 17.94 8.56 11.10
CA ASP A 90 19.17 8.07 11.72
C ASP A 90 18.88 7.06 12.82
N LYS A 91 17.77 7.23 13.54
CA LYS A 91 17.31 6.34 14.61
C LYS A 91 16.60 5.09 14.11
N LEU A 92 15.85 5.16 13.00
CA LEU A 92 15.05 4.02 12.51
C LEU A 92 15.74 3.18 11.44
N LYS A 93 16.53 3.79 10.55
CA LYS A 93 17.16 3.10 9.40
C LYS A 93 17.99 1.86 9.78
N PRO A 94 18.77 1.84 10.88
CA PRO A 94 19.54 0.65 11.26
C PRO A 94 18.69 -0.62 11.43
N TYR A 95 17.41 -0.44 11.74
CA TYR A 95 16.47 -1.53 12.02
C TYR A 95 15.54 -1.85 10.85
N LEU A 96 15.71 -1.19 9.70
CA LEU A 96 14.89 -1.35 8.52
C LEU A 96 15.68 -1.98 7.37
N LYS A 97 15.03 -2.90 6.64
CA LYS A 97 15.62 -3.54 5.46
C LYS A 97 15.30 -2.72 4.20
N LEU A 98 16.22 -1.83 3.84
CA LEU A 98 16.03 -0.87 2.76
C LEU A 98 16.39 -1.44 1.38
N ALA A 99 15.55 -1.17 0.39
CA ALA A 99 15.88 -1.26 -1.03
C ALA A 99 16.51 0.04 -1.54
N ALA A 100 16.03 1.18 -1.04
CA ALA A 100 16.56 2.51 -1.36
C ALA A 100 16.38 3.46 -0.18
N ASP A 101 17.37 4.34 0.01
CA ASP A 101 17.32 5.50 0.91
C ASP A 101 17.31 6.76 0.04
N CYS A 102 16.17 7.45 -0.02
CA CYS A 102 15.99 8.62 -0.87
C CYS A 102 16.11 9.95 -0.11
N GLY A 103 16.39 9.90 1.20
CA GLY A 103 16.57 11.09 2.01
C GLY A 103 15.36 12.03 2.01
N ILE A 104 15.64 13.33 2.10
CA ILE A 104 14.61 14.38 2.09
C ILE A 104 14.23 14.87 0.69
N ASN A 105 14.94 14.41 -0.36
CA ASN A 105 14.71 14.85 -1.74
C ASN A 105 14.94 13.68 -2.72
N ASP A 106 13.85 13.05 -3.15
CA ASP A 106 13.82 11.89 -4.04
C ASP A 106 13.69 12.35 -5.51
N THR A 107 14.77 12.88 -6.08
CA THR A 107 14.77 13.42 -7.45
C THR A 107 14.55 12.36 -8.53
N SER A 108 14.83 11.09 -8.24
CA SER A 108 14.64 9.96 -9.13
C SER A 108 13.29 9.26 -8.95
N ALA A 109 12.42 9.75 -8.05
CA ALA A 109 11.11 9.17 -7.72
C ALA A 109 11.19 7.65 -7.45
N THR A 110 12.28 7.22 -6.80
CA THR A 110 12.59 5.80 -6.58
C THR A 110 11.87 5.26 -5.35
N CYS A 111 11.76 6.06 -4.30
CA CYS A 111 11.02 5.71 -3.10
C CYS A 111 9.57 6.13 -3.22
N VAL A 112 9.28 7.37 -3.61
CA VAL A 112 7.90 7.88 -3.67
C VAL A 112 7.62 8.44 -5.05
N THR A 113 6.36 8.36 -5.50
CA THR A 113 5.99 8.93 -6.80
C THR A 113 6.19 10.45 -6.82
N ASP A 114 6.59 10.96 -7.97
CA ASP A 114 6.62 12.39 -8.30
C ASP A 114 5.25 12.95 -8.69
N LYS A 115 4.21 12.10 -8.71
CA LYS A 115 2.83 12.46 -9.06
C LYS A 115 1.99 12.72 -7.81
N ASP A 116 0.91 13.46 -8.01
CA ASP A 116 -0.06 13.73 -6.95
C ASP A 116 -0.75 12.46 -6.47
N TYR A 117 -0.92 12.35 -5.15
CA TYR A 117 -1.83 11.39 -4.56
C TYR A 117 -3.27 11.89 -4.65
N LYS A 118 -4.22 10.96 -4.56
CA LYS A 118 -5.67 11.27 -4.55
C LYS A 118 -6.31 10.83 -3.26
N GLN A 119 -7.32 11.56 -2.83
CA GLN A 119 -8.25 11.10 -1.80
C GLN A 119 -9.24 10.09 -2.40
N LEU A 120 -9.93 9.31 -1.56
CA LEU A 120 -10.97 8.37 -2.02
C LEU A 120 -12.07 9.07 -2.83
N LYS A 121 -12.46 10.29 -2.43
CA LYS A 121 -13.38 11.16 -3.19
C LYS A 121 -12.86 11.67 -4.54
N GLY A 122 -11.67 11.25 -4.97
CA GLY A 122 -11.09 11.58 -6.27
C GLY A 122 -10.43 12.97 -6.36
N ILE A 123 -10.47 13.76 -5.29
CA ILE A 123 -9.79 15.07 -5.23
C ILE A 123 -8.29 14.85 -5.05
N ARG A 124 -7.48 15.58 -5.82
CA ARG A 124 -6.02 15.62 -5.67
C ARG A 124 -5.65 16.08 -4.28
N HIS A 125 -4.72 15.38 -3.64
CA HIS A 125 -4.29 15.71 -2.30
C HIS A 125 -2.86 15.22 -2.04
N GLY A 126 -2.04 16.13 -1.52
CA GLY A 126 -0.61 15.92 -1.39
C GLY A 126 0.08 16.36 -2.67
N ASP A 127 1.03 17.27 -2.52
CA ASP A 127 1.97 17.64 -3.58
C ASP A 127 2.87 16.45 -3.90
N ASN A 128 3.71 16.60 -4.92
CA ASN A 128 4.81 15.68 -5.21
C ASN A 128 5.64 15.42 -3.92
N TYR A 129 5.39 14.29 -3.26
CA TYR A 129 6.07 13.93 -2.02
C TYR A 129 7.54 13.66 -2.25
N ALA A 130 7.94 13.26 -3.45
CA ALA A 130 9.32 12.96 -3.78
C ALA A 130 10.23 14.18 -3.58
N THR A 131 9.83 15.36 -4.10
CA THR A 131 10.69 16.56 -4.10
C THR A 131 10.10 17.80 -3.43
N MET A 132 8.77 17.93 -3.29
CA MET A 132 8.13 19.15 -2.75
C MET A 132 7.91 19.11 -1.23
N ARG A 133 8.32 18.03 -0.56
CA ARG A 133 8.13 17.83 0.89
C ARG A 133 9.46 17.63 1.62
N PRO A 134 10.30 18.68 1.76
CA PRO A 134 11.59 18.57 2.43
C PRO A 134 11.45 18.29 3.93
N ASP A 135 10.26 18.49 4.51
CA ASP A 135 9.88 18.12 5.87
C ASP A 135 9.71 16.59 6.07
N CYS A 136 9.75 15.81 4.99
CA CYS A 136 9.62 14.36 5.02
C CYS A 136 10.93 13.66 4.62
N TYR A 137 11.23 12.54 5.27
CA TYR A 137 12.30 11.60 4.87
C TYR A 137 11.68 10.37 4.21
N LYS A 138 12.26 9.88 3.11
CA LYS A 138 11.65 8.83 2.26
C LYS A 138 12.60 7.65 2.09
N ILE A 139 12.03 6.46 2.21
CA ILE A 139 12.72 5.19 1.98
C ILE A 139 11.83 4.19 1.23
N ALA A 140 12.45 3.21 0.60
CA ALA A 140 11.78 2.02 0.09
C ALA A 140 12.29 0.78 0.82
N LEU A 141 11.39 -0.11 1.23
CA LEU A 141 11.73 -1.40 1.82
C LEU A 141 11.98 -2.46 0.73
N LEU A 142 12.73 -3.51 1.07
CA LEU A 142 12.98 -4.66 0.17
C LEU A 142 11.71 -5.36 -0.34
N ASN A 143 10.59 -5.26 0.40
CA ASN A 143 9.30 -5.84 -0.01
C ASN A 143 8.51 -4.95 -1.01
N GLY A 144 9.11 -3.83 -1.45
CA GLY A 144 8.54 -2.88 -2.39
C GLY A 144 7.54 -1.90 -1.78
N THR A 145 7.44 -1.84 -0.45
CA THR A 145 6.66 -0.83 0.27
C THR A 145 7.49 0.45 0.40
N SER A 146 6.87 1.58 0.13
CA SER A 146 7.47 2.88 0.34
C SER A 146 6.98 3.48 1.64
N ILE A 147 7.91 4.04 2.41
CA ILE A 147 7.61 4.66 3.70
C ILE A 147 8.23 6.04 3.71
N TRP A 148 7.45 7.03 4.13
CA TRP A 148 8.00 8.32 4.50
C TRP A 148 7.40 8.81 5.80
N TRP A 149 8.13 9.67 6.48
CA TRP A 149 7.69 10.24 7.74
C TRP A 149 8.09 11.69 7.86
N ARG A 150 7.42 12.37 8.78
CA ARG A 150 7.79 13.71 9.27
C ARG A 150 7.80 13.73 10.79
N GLY A 151 8.47 14.74 11.33
CA GLY A 151 8.50 15.03 12.76
C GLY A 151 7.16 15.53 13.33
N PRO A 152 7.18 15.99 14.59
CA PRO A 152 5.97 16.28 15.35
C PRO A 152 5.08 17.31 14.68
N GLN A 153 3.78 17.01 14.63
CA GLN A 153 2.76 17.98 14.21
C GLN A 153 2.24 18.79 15.39
N ASP A 154 2.14 18.15 16.54
CA ASP A 154 1.63 18.68 17.80
C ASP A 154 2.26 17.88 18.97
N ASP A 155 1.89 18.22 20.21
CA ASP A 155 2.43 17.55 21.41
C ASP A 155 2.05 16.07 21.53
N PHE A 156 1.07 15.61 20.75
CA PHE A 156 0.53 14.25 20.81
C PHE A 156 1.08 13.37 19.67
N ARG A 157 1.10 13.87 18.44
CA ARG A 157 1.62 13.17 17.25
C ARG A 157 3.09 13.51 17.03
N LYS A 158 3.97 12.67 17.56
CA LYS A 158 5.43 12.85 17.47
C LYS A 158 6.00 12.51 16.11
N ILE A 159 5.44 11.49 15.46
CA ILE A 159 5.84 11.07 14.11
C ILE A 159 4.59 10.73 13.32
N THR A 160 4.49 11.22 12.08
CA THR A 160 3.48 10.74 11.13
C THR A 160 4.18 9.91 10.07
N PHE A 161 3.73 8.67 9.87
CA PHE A 161 4.19 7.77 8.83
C PHE A 161 3.14 7.64 7.74
N TRP A 162 3.59 7.69 6.51
CA TRP A 162 2.85 7.27 5.33
C TRP A 162 3.45 5.98 4.82
N VAL A 163 2.57 5.02 4.55
CA VAL A 163 2.91 3.68 4.10
C VAL A 163 2.19 3.43 2.79
N ASP A 164 2.96 3.38 1.72
CA ASP A 164 2.48 3.03 0.39
C ASP A 164 2.86 1.59 0.06
N VAL A 165 1.88 0.68 0.07
CA VAL A 165 2.11 -0.77 -0.02
C VAL A 165 2.53 -1.27 -1.41
N ASN A 166 2.37 -0.45 -2.46
CA ASN A 166 2.79 -0.77 -3.82
C ASN A 166 3.85 0.21 -4.37
N GLY A 167 4.30 1.14 -3.53
CA GLY A 167 5.37 2.09 -3.83
C GLY A 167 4.94 3.12 -4.86
N PRO A 168 5.81 3.62 -5.75
CA PRO A 168 5.45 4.70 -6.69
C PRO A 168 4.44 4.29 -7.78
N LYS A 169 3.89 3.08 -7.72
CA LYS A 169 2.97 2.52 -8.72
C LYS A 169 1.55 2.96 -8.44
N GLN A 170 0.81 3.29 -9.49
CA GLN A 170 -0.62 3.59 -9.42
C GLN A 170 -1.41 2.52 -8.65
N PRO A 171 -2.52 2.89 -7.96
CA PRO A 171 -3.29 4.13 -8.15
C PRO A 171 -2.86 5.41 -7.40
N ASN A 172 -1.91 5.38 -6.46
CA ASN A 172 -1.49 6.50 -5.61
C ASN A 172 -2.68 7.20 -4.94
N THR A 173 -3.45 6.45 -4.14
CA THR A 173 -4.71 6.90 -3.54
C THR A 173 -4.75 6.55 -2.05
N TYR A 174 -5.00 7.57 -1.22
CA TYR A 174 -5.24 7.41 0.21
C TYR A 174 -6.35 6.39 0.47
N GLY A 175 -6.09 5.45 1.38
CA GLY A 175 -7.01 4.36 1.67
C GLY A 175 -7.12 3.31 0.57
N LYS A 176 -6.25 3.30 -0.45
CA LYS A 176 -6.20 2.20 -1.43
C LYS A 176 -4.85 1.52 -1.46
N ASP A 177 -3.80 2.31 -1.57
CA ASP A 177 -2.41 1.88 -1.47
C ASP A 177 -1.63 2.68 -0.42
N LEU A 178 -2.01 3.93 -0.18
CA LEU A 178 -1.43 4.81 0.81
C LEU A 178 -2.23 4.82 2.12
N PHE A 179 -1.56 4.50 3.22
CA PHE A 179 -2.12 4.43 4.57
C PHE A 179 -1.29 5.26 5.55
N VAL A 180 -1.93 5.82 6.57
CA VAL A 180 -1.29 6.74 7.51
C VAL A 180 -1.28 6.16 8.91
N PHE A 181 -0.14 6.28 9.58
CA PHE A 181 0.06 5.91 10.98
C PHE A 181 0.65 7.10 11.74
N SER A 182 0.39 7.17 13.04
CA SER A 182 1.06 8.09 13.96
C SER A 182 1.81 7.30 15.02
N TYR A 183 2.96 7.82 15.43
CA TYR A 183 3.51 7.50 16.74
C TYR A 183 2.91 8.48 17.75
N GLU A 184 2.11 7.96 18.67
CA GLU A 184 1.44 8.69 19.74
C GLU A 184 1.27 7.78 20.97
N ASN A 185 1.26 8.36 22.17
CA ASN A 185 1.16 7.60 23.43
C ASN A 185 2.12 6.39 23.51
N TYR A 186 3.38 6.58 23.13
CA TYR A 186 4.42 5.54 23.17
C TYR A 186 4.14 4.32 22.28
N SER A 187 3.34 4.47 21.22
CA SER A 187 3.01 3.37 20.32
C SER A 187 2.73 3.83 18.89
N ILE A 188 2.92 2.91 17.93
CA ILE A 188 2.48 3.11 16.55
C ILE A 188 0.99 2.79 16.44
N ARG A 189 0.22 3.78 16.01
CA ARG A 189 -1.23 3.71 15.88
C ARG A 189 -1.65 3.98 14.44
N PRO A 190 -2.52 3.16 13.83
CA PRO A 190 -3.13 3.51 12.56
C PRO A 190 -4.10 4.69 12.72
N LEU A 191 -4.08 5.64 11.79
CA LEU A 191 -5.10 6.68 11.75
C LEU A 191 -6.47 6.07 11.43
N GLY A 192 -7.52 6.66 11.99
CA GLY A 192 -8.90 6.22 11.76
C GLY A 192 -9.63 5.67 12.98
N ALA A 193 -9.01 5.60 14.14
CA ALA A 193 -9.71 5.22 15.36
C ALA A 193 -10.90 6.20 15.65
N PRO A 194 -11.96 5.77 16.37
CA PRO A 194 -13.14 6.62 16.60
C PRO A 194 -12.85 7.98 17.26
N ASP A 195 -11.78 8.05 18.06
CA ASP A 195 -11.25 9.23 18.75
C ASP A 195 -10.19 10.01 17.95
N SER A 196 -9.83 9.56 16.74
CA SER A 196 -8.95 10.29 15.82
C SER A 196 -9.67 11.49 15.21
N ASP A 197 -8.89 12.49 14.79
CA ASP A 197 -9.30 13.62 13.96
C ASP A 197 -9.85 13.22 12.58
N SER A 198 -9.59 12.01 12.11
CA SER A 198 -10.11 11.44 10.87
C SER A 198 -10.67 10.04 11.09
N PRO A 199 -11.79 9.89 11.84
CA PRO A 199 -12.32 8.59 12.18
C PRO A 199 -12.77 7.83 10.93
N TRP A 200 -12.61 6.51 10.97
CA TRP A 200 -12.75 5.64 9.79
C TRP A 200 -14.15 5.71 9.16
N ASP A 201 -15.20 5.92 9.95
CA ASP A 201 -16.60 5.94 9.50
C ASP A 201 -16.92 7.11 8.55
N ARG A 202 -16.18 8.21 8.68
CA ARG A 202 -16.28 9.39 7.80
C ARG A 202 -15.14 9.43 6.78
N SER A 203 -13.93 9.12 7.23
CA SER A 203 -12.72 9.21 6.42
C SER A 203 -12.60 8.07 5.41
N CYS A 204 -12.94 6.85 5.81
CA CYS A 204 -12.76 5.64 5.02
C CYS A 204 -14.06 5.22 4.32
N THR A 205 -14.54 6.10 3.44
CA THR A 205 -15.71 5.90 2.60
C THR A 205 -15.38 6.31 1.16
N LYS A 206 -16.15 5.87 0.16
CA LYS A 206 -15.95 6.27 -1.25
C LYS A 206 -15.91 7.79 -1.47
N THR A 207 -16.60 8.55 -0.61
CA THR A 207 -16.64 10.03 -0.65
C THR A 207 -15.77 10.69 0.41
N GLY A 208 -14.99 9.91 1.17
CA GLY A 208 -14.10 10.36 2.22
C GLY A 208 -12.71 10.77 1.72
N ASN A 209 -11.84 11.15 2.66
CA ASN A 209 -10.46 11.55 2.37
C ASN A 209 -9.47 10.36 2.35
N GLY A 210 -9.80 9.23 2.98
CA GLY A 210 -8.97 8.02 3.03
C GLY A 210 -7.90 7.97 4.12
N TRP A 211 -7.67 9.04 4.91
CA TRP A 211 -6.62 9.08 5.94
C TRP A 211 -6.81 8.03 7.05
N GLY A 212 -8.05 7.82 7.47
CA GLY A 212 -8.46 6.90 8.52
C GLY A 212 -8.66 5.45 8.05
N CYS A 213 -8.26 5.11 6.83
CA CYS A 213 -8.47 3.75 6.32
C CYS A 213 -7.51 2.72 6.91
N ALA A 214 -6.37 3.13 7.45
CA ALA A 214 -5.42 2.21 8.07
C ALA A 214 -6.09 1.42 9.21
N PHE A 215 -6.85 2.12 10.07
CA PHE A 215 -7.58 1.51 11.18
C PHE A 215 -8.60 0.49 10.70
N TYR A 216 -9.44 0.85 9.72
CA TYR A 216 -10.44 -0.06 9.17
C TYR A 216 -9.80 -1.32 8.58
N VAL A 217 -8.78 -1.16 7.74
CA VAL A 217 -8.15 -2.28 7.03
C VAL A 217 -7.51 -3.26 8.01
N LEU A 218 -6.84 -2.78 9.06
CA LEU A 218 -6.20 -3.63 10.04
C LEU A 218 -7.20 -4.38 10.94
N ASN A 219 -8.30 -3.72 11.31
CA ASN A 219 -9.34 -4.30 12.16
C ASN A 219 -10.25 -5.27 11.40
N ASN A 220 -10.69 -4.91 10.19
CA ASN A 220 -11.65 -5.66 9.40
C ASN A 220 -10.99 -6.65 8.43
N GLN A 221 -9.68 -6.52 8.18
CA GLN A 221 -8.90 -7.37 7.27
C GLN A 221 -9.45 -7.39 5.84
N ASN A 222 -10.08 -6.30 5.42
CA ASN A 222 -10.66 -6.13 4.09
C ASN A 222 -10.69 -4.65 3.70
N MET A 223 -11.12 -4.38 2.46
CA MET A 223 -11.25 -3.02 1.92
C MET A 223 -12.68 -2.76 1.40
N ASN A 224 -13.70 -3.25 2.11
CA ASN A 224 -15.09 -3.21 1.64
C ASN A 224 -15.62 -1.79 1.41
N TYR A 225 -15.04 -0.77 2.03
CA TYR A 225 -15.37 0.64 1.77
C TYR A 225 -15.07 1.11 0.34
N LEU A 226 -14.34 0.31 -0.45
CA LEU A 226 -14.12 0.56 -1.87
C LEU A 226 -15.27 0.08 -2.77
N HIS A 227 -16.24 -0.69 -2.24
CA HIS A 227 -17.30 -1.36 -3.02
C HIS A 227 -18.70 -0.89 -2.68
#